data_AF-A0A4V0P2W4-F1
#
_entry.id   AF-A0A4V0P2W4-F1
#
_cell.length_a   1.000
_cell.length_b   1.000
_cell.length_c   1.000
_cell.angle_alpha   90.00
_cell.angle_beta   90.00
_cell.angle_gamma   90.00
#
_symmetry.space_group_name_H-M   'P 1'
#
loop_
_entity.id
_entity.type
_entity.pdbx_description
1 polymer ?
#
loop_
_entity_poly.entity_id
_entity_poly.type
_entity_poly.pdbx_seq_one_letter_code
_entity_poly.pdbx_strand_id
1 'polypeptide(L)'
;MKKVFNLPFMNQSNHSALHEWKYLQNYNPKTQIEFHRPNNGVNPRTGRKWMHLVYMINRPMEPERNKLLTSNFENIVSKWDAISTSLISNVLLEAYGSIGYILDVPPQNIISTNEADISFKNHIGTTPSNGNFQRKVIDSFALVDYINKTQNRKIVPPKVLIEKTMSFSEVIIVGKAGISIYPNLPPTGEIKAKGIYLMDGNYVDGKKQEMYKLAKRASEVNNLPIIYVKDPMFGNSLTMNSDV
;
A
#
# COMPACT_ATOMS: atom_id res chain seq x y z
N MET A 1 30.48 4.53 0.38
CA MET A 1 30.26 3.38 -0.53
C MET A 1 28.76 3.20 -0.73
N LYS A 2 28.24 3.13 -1.96
CA LYS A 2 26.83 2.78 -2.23
C LYS A 2 26.74 1.27 -2.40
N LYS A 3 26.06 0.54 -1.50
CA LYS A 3 25.62 -0.83 -1.81
C LYS A 3 24.36 -0.74 -2.67
N VAL A 4 24.35 -1.52 -3.74
CA VAL A 4 23.23 -1.62 -4.68
C VAL A 4 22.55 -2.97 -4.50
N PHE A 5 21.30 -3.11 -4.91
CA PHE A 5 20.66 -4.43 -4.96
C PHE A 5 21.47 -5.34 -5.91
N ASN A 6 21.83 -6.55 -5.45
CA ASN A 6 22.58 -7.51 -6.29
C ASN A 6 21.73 -7.97 -7.49
N LEU A 7 22.35 -8.60 -8.49
CA LEU A 7 21.87 -8.82 -9.87
C LEU A 7 20.94 -10.02 -10.23
N PRO A 8 20.07 -10.63 -9.38
CA PRO A 8 19.11 -11.65 -9.87
C PRO A 8 17.90 -11.11 -10.67
N PHE A 9 17.84 -9.82 -10.99
CA PHE A 9 16.69 -9.22 -11.70
C PHE A 9 16.60 -9.57 -13.19
N MET A 10 17.55 -10.36 -13.73
CA MET A 10 17.69 -10.69 -15.14
C MET A 10 16.67 -11.72 -15.69
N ASN A 11 15.70 -12.19 -14.90
CA ASN A 11 14.74 -13.15 -15.43
C ASN A 11 13.73 -12.46 -16.37
N GLN A 12 13.68 -12.90 -17.64
CA GLN A 12 12.74 -12.40 -18.65
C GLN A 12 11.27 -12.51 -18.20
N SER A 13 10.93 -13.47 -17.33
CA SER A 13 9.61 -13.57 -16.73
C SER A 13 9.28 -12.37 -15.85
N ASN A 14 10.26 -11.86 -15.08
CA ASN A 14 10.08 -10.68 -14.24
C ASN A 14 9.89 -9.43 -15.10
N HIS A 15 10.67 -9.26 -16.16
CA HIS A 15 10.50 -8.13 -17.09
C HIS A 15 9.09 -8.10 -17.68
N SER A 16 8.62 -9.25 -18.18
CA SER A 16 7.27 -9.37 -18.76
C SER A 16 6.21 -9.08 -17.70
N ALA A 17 6.35 -9.63 -16.49
CA ALA A 17 5.42 -9.37 -15.39
C ALA A 17 5.39 -7.88 -14.98
N LEU A 18 6.54 -7.21 -14.90
CA LEU A 18 6.63 -5.79 -14.58
C LEU A 18 5.86 -4.91 -15.57
N HIS A 19 5.86 -5.25 -16.86
CA HIS A 19 5.08 -4.51 -17.85
C HIS A 19 3.58 -4.52 -17.53
N GLU A 20 3.05 -5.61 -16.99
CA GLU A 20 1.65 -5.70 -16.59
C GLU A 20 1.30 -4.83 -15.39
N TRP A 21 2.26 -4.47 -14.54
CA TRP A 21 2.02 -3.55 -13.42
C TRP A 21 1.65 -2.14 -13.88
N LYS A 22 2.01 -1.75 -15.12
CA LYS A 22 1.57 -0.47 -15.71
C LYS A 22 0.04 -0.37 -15.81
N TYR A 23 -0.67 -1.49 -15.90
CA TYR A 23 -2.13 -1.47 -15.97
C TYR A 23 -2.78 -0.86 -14.72
N LEU A 24 -2.10 -0.86 -13.57
CA LEU A 24 -2.63 -0.24 -12.35
C LEU A 24 -2.79 1.28 -12.48
N GLN A 25 -2.06 1.91 -13.38
CA GLN A 25 -2.12 3.35 -13.64
C GLN A 25 -3.43 3.76 -14.32
N ASN A 26 -4.11 2.82 -14.99
CA ASN A 26 -5.40 3.05 -15.63
C ASN A 26 -6.55 3.18 -14.61
N TYR A 27 -6.36 2.70 -13.37
CA TYR A 27 -7.37 2.82 -12.33
C TYR A 27 -7.17 4.13 -11.57
N ASN A 28 -8.10 5.07 -11.74
CA ASN A 28 -8.06 6.38 -11.11
C ASN A 28 -9.14 6.50 -10.02
N PRO A 29 -8.75 6.62 -8.73
CA PRO A 29 -9.66 6.88 -7.61
C PRO A 29 -10.69 7.98 -7.86
N LYS A 30 -10.33 9.05 -8.56
CA LYS A 30 -11.23 10.18 -8.86
C LYS A 30 -12.42 9.78 -9.74
N THR A 31 -12.28 8.72 -10.53
CA THR A 31 -13.34 8.22 -11.42
C THR A 31 -14.27 7.21 -10.75
N GLN A 32 -13.93 6.78 -9.52
CA GLN A 32 -14.71 5.83 -8.72
C GLN A 32 -15.61 6.58 -7.74
N ILE A 33 -16.45 7.45 -8.28
CA ILE A 33 -17.32 8.37 -7.52
C ILE A 33 -18.27 7.65 -6.57
N GLU A 34 -18.61 6.40 -6.88
CA GLU A 34 -19.45 5.52 -6.07
C GLU A 34 -18.85 5.29 -4.67
N PHE A 35 -17.53 5.37 -4.53
CA PHE A 35 -16.83 5.15 -3.27
C PHE A 35 -16.47 6.44 -2.53
N HIS A 36 -16.86 7.62 -3.00
CA HIS A 36 -16.45 8.90 -2.38
C HIS A 36 -17.32 9.31 -1.19
N ARG A 37 -18.37 8.55 -0.88
CA ARG A 37 -19.28 8.85 0.24
C ARG A 37 -19.00 7.92 1.44
N PRO A 38 -18.92 8.48 2.66
CA PRO A 38 -19.08 7.72 3.90
C PRO A 38 -20.32 6.84 3.85
N ASN A 39 -20.23 5.61 4.37
CA ASN A 39 -21.32 4.63 4.34
C ASN A 39 -21.97 4.49 2.95
N ASN A 40 -21.18 4.60 1.87
CA ASN A 40 -21.70 4.26 0.55
C ASN A 40 -22.24 2.83 0.64
N GLY A 41 -23.53 2.63 0.36
CA GLY A 41 -24.13 1.30 0.35
C GLY A 41 -23.61 0.44 -0.81
N VAL A 42 -22.52 0.85 -1.45
CA VAL A 42 -21.97 0.25 -2.65
C VAL A 42 -21.12 -0.93 -2.23
N ASN A 43 -21.45 -2.10 -2.77
CA ASN A 43 -20.61 -3.27 -2.58
C ASN A 43 -19.35 -3.12 -3.45
N PRO A 44 -18.14 -2.97 -2.87
CA PRO A 44 -16.90 -2.78 -3.62
C PRO A 44 -16.51 -3.97 -4.51
N ARG A 45 -17.14 -5.14 -4.29
CA ARG A 45 -16.99 -6.34 -5.13
C ARG A 45 -17.80 -6.28 -6.41
N THR A 46 -18.77 -5.37 -6.50
CA THR A 46 -19.66 -5.22 -7.65
C THR A 46 -19.38 -3.91 -8.40
N GLY A 47 -19.78 -3.83 -9.66
CA GLY A 47 -19.64 -2.61 -10.47
C GLY A 47 -18.35 -2.55 -11.28
N ARG A 48 -17.76 -1.35 -11.40
CA ARG A 48 -16.57 -1.11 -12.23
C ARG A 48 -15.37 -1.87 -11.66
N LYS A 49 -14.59 -2.50 -12.54
CA LYS A 49 -13.34 -3.16 -12.15
C LYS A 49 -12.32 -2.13 -11.70
N TRP A 50 -11.62 -2.44 -10.63
CA TRP A 50 -10.55 -1.63 -10.08
C TRP A 50 -9.48 -2.51 -9.42
N MET A 51 -8.26 -2.01 -9.42
CA MET A 51 -7.13 -2.64 -8.78
C MET A 51 -6.12 -1.57 -8.38
N HIS A 52 -5.64 -1.62 -7.14
CA HIS A 52 -4.79 -0.59 -6.56
C HIS A 52 -3.70 -1.20 -5.69
N LEU A 53 -2.51 -0.61 -5.71
CA LEU A 53 -1.54 -0.80 -4.64
C LEU A 53 -1.89 0.15 -3.49
N VAL A 54 -1.94 -0.38 -2.27
CA VAL A 54 -2.21 0.40 -1.06
C VAL A 54 -1.09 0.24 -0.05
N TYR A 55 -0.66 1.36 0.52
CA TYR A 55 0.15 1.40 1.72
C TYR A 55 -0.76 1.67 2.92
N MET A 56 -1.02 0.63 3.71
CA MET A 56 -1.86 0.73 4.89
C MET A 56 -1.04 1.22 6.09
N ILE A 57 -1.64 2.12 6.86
CA ILE A 57 -1.08 2.66 8.08
C ILE A 57 -1.72 1.92 9.25
N ASN A 58 -0.96 1.02 9.85
CA ASN A 58 -1.37 0.38 11.09
C ASN A 58 -1.30 1.37 12.26
N ARG A 59 -2.25 1.26 13.19
CA ARG A 59 -2.38 2.11 14.39
C ARG A 59 -2.23 3.61 14.09
N PRO A 60 -3.04 4.15 13.18
CA PRO A 60 -2.93 5.53 12.68
C PRO A 60 -3.12 6.62 13.75
N MET A 61 -3.66 6.27 14.91
CA MET A 61 -3.83 7.17 16.05
C MET A 61 -2.55 7.37 16.87
N GLU A 62 -1.55 6.49 16.73
CA GLU A 62 -0.25 6.68 17.37
C GLU A 62 0.43 7.94 16.79
N PRO A 63 0.90 8.90 17.61
CA PRO A 63 1.39 10.21 17.13
C PRO A 63 2.42 10.13 15.99
N GLU A 64 3.34 9.18 16.07
CA GLU A 64 4.39 8.98 15.05
C GLU A 64 3.85 8.43 13.73
N ARG A 65 2.79 7.59 13.77
CA ARG A 65 2.11 7.07 12.58
C ARG A 65 1.18 8.10 11.97
N ASN A 66 0.54 8.91 12.82
CA ASN A 66 -0.32 10.01 12.45
C ASN A 66 0.42 11.05 11.58
N LYS A 67 1.74 11.19 11.73
CA LYS A 67 2.56 12.03 10.85
C LYS A 67 2.41 11.69 9.36
N LEU A 68 2.21 10.42 9.02
CA LEU A 68 1.97 9.96 7.65
C LEU A 68 0.64 10.49 7.08
N LEU A 69 -0.32 10.84 7.93
CA LEU A 69 -1.64 11.35 7.58
C LEU A 69 -1.76 12.87 7.70
N THR A 70 -0.76 13.52 8.27
CA THR A 70 -0.79 14.97 8.58
C THR A 70 0.31 15.75 7.88
N SER A 71 1.14 15.08 7.11
CA SER A 71 2.21 15.65 6.28
C SER A 71 2.03 15.20 4.83
N ASN A 72 2.74 15.86 3.91
CA ASN A 72 2.82 15.39 2.52
C ASN A 72 3.45 13.99 2.49
N PHE A 73 2.67 13.01 2.02
CA PHE A 73 3.06 11.60 2.03
C PHE A 73 4.26 11.33 1.11
N GLU A 74 4.26 11.93 -0.09
CA GLU A 74 5.29 11.72 -1.11
C GLU A 74 6.68 12.19 -0.63
N ASN A 75 6.73 13.29 0.13
CA ASN A 75 7.94 13.81 0.76
C ASN A 75 8.52 12.89 1.86
N ILE A 76 7.69 12.02 2.43
CA ILE A 76 8.12 11.02 3.42
C ILE A 76 8.58 9.76 2.69
N VAL A 77 7.73 9.24 1.80
CA VAL A 77 7.90 7.95 1.12
C VAL A 77 9.14 7.93 0.22
N SER A 78 9.47 9.06 -0.41
CA SER A 78 10.65 9.24 -1.27
C SER A 78 11.98 9.01 -0.55
N LYS A 79 11.99 9.02 0.79
CA LYS A 79 13.18 8.81 1.62
C LYS A 79 13.34 7.35 2.05
N TRP A 80 12.35 6.50 1.81
CA TRP A 80 12.34 5.11 2.27
C TRP A 80 13.04 4.21 1.27
N ASP A 81 13.90 3.33 1.77
CA ASP A 81 14.63 2.36 0.94
C ASP A 81 13.69 1.29 0.36
N ALA A 82 12.79 0.75 1.19
CA ALA A 82 11.74 -0.17 0.75
C ALA A 82 10.49 -0.06 1.61
N ILE A 83 9.37 -0.49 1.06
CA ILE A 83 8.03 -0.35 1.62
C ILE A 83 7.24 -1.61 1.29
N SER A 84 6.57 -2.16 2.29
CA SER A 84 5.54 -3.18 2.09
C SER A 84 4.19 -2.54 1.75
N THR A 85 3.54 -3.07 0.72
CA THR A 85 2.23 -2.63 0.24
C THR A 85 1.36 -3.85 -0.06
N SER A 86 0.04 -3.65 -0.16
CA SER A 86 -0.90 -4.69 -0.56
C SER A 86 -1.51 -4.35 -1.91
N LEU A 87 -1.70 -5.36 -2.75
CA LEU A 87 -2.53 -5.26 -3.94
C LEU A 87 -3.97 -5.56 -3.55
N ILE A 88 -4.88 -4.62 -3.83
CA ILE A 88 -6.31 -4.76 -3.58
C ILE A 88 -7.11 -4.59 -4.87
N SER A 89 -8.31 -5.17 -4.92
CA SER A 89 -9.22 -5.14 -6.06
C SER A 89 -10.66 -5.44 -5.63
N ASN A 90 -11.61 -5.43 -6.57
CA ASN A 90 -12.98 -5.92 -6.32
C ASN A 90 -13.02 -7.35 -5.72
N VAL A 91 -12.00 -8.18 -5.97
CA VAL A 91 -11.96 -9.58 -5.50
C VAL A 91 -11.21 -9.70 -4.18
N LEU A 92 -10.14 -8.92 -4.00
CA LEU A 92 -9.28 -8.95 -2.82
C LEU A 92 -9.33 -7.59 -2.12
N LEU A 93 -10.15 -7.47 -1.08
CA LEU A 93 -10.35 -6.22 -0.35
C LEU A 93 -9.48 -6.12 0.91
N GLU A 94 -8.91 -7.23 1.33
CA GLU A 94 -8.18 -7.37 2.57
C GLU A 94 -6.79 -6.72 2.47
N ALA A 95 -6.53 -5.79 3.37
CA ALA A 95 -5.23 -5.17 3.58
C ALA A 95 -5.09 -4.86 5.08
N TYR A 96 -3.88 -4.99 5.61
CA TYR A 96 -3.68 -4.85 7.06
C TYR A 96 -3.66 -3.38 7.50
N GLY A 97 -4.78 -2.90 8.04
CA GLY A 97 -4.94 -1.55 8.58
C GLY A 97 -6.32 -0.97 8.27
N SER A 98 -6.63 0.20 8.82
CA SER A 98 -7.92 0.87 8.63
C SER A 98 -7.88 2.00 7.60
N ILE A 99 -6.71 2.62 7.44
CA ILE A 99 -6.51 3.78 6.57
C ILE A 99 -5.17 3.65 5.86
N GLY A 100 -5.09 4.10 4.61
CA GLY A 100 -3.87 4.05 3.83
C GLY A 100 -3.89 4.99 2.63
N TYR A 101 -2.80 4.93 1.87
CA TYR A 101 -2.66 5.65 0.61
C TYR A 101 -2.76 4.68 -0.55
N ILE A 102 -3.56 5.04 -1.55
CA ILE A 102 -3.56 4.41 -2.87
C ILE A 102 -2.39 4.98 -3.65
N LEU A 103 -1.51 4.10 -4.13
CA LEU A 103 -0.26 4.49 -4.75
C LEU A 103 -0.32 4.34 -6.28
N ASP A 104 0.32 5.28 -6.96
CA ASP A 104 0.81 5.13 -8.32
C ASP A 104 2.31 4.84 -8.24
N VAL A 105 2.67 3.60 -8.54
CA VAL A 105 4.02 3.07 -8.39
C VAL A 105 4.57 2.75 -9.78
N PRO A 106 5.67 3.37 -10.21
CA PRO A 106 6.35 2.97 -11.43
C PRO A 106 6.75 1.49 -11.35
N PRO A 107 6.52 0.66 -12.37
CA PRO A 107 6.77 -0.78 -12.27
C PRO A 107 8.17 -1.12 -11.82
N GLN A 108 9.18 -0.38 -12.29
CA GLN A 108 10.58 -0.62 -11.94
C GLN A 108 10.90 -0.43 -10.45
N ASN A 109 9.98 0.14 -9.64
CA ASN A 109 10.13 0.24 -8.19
C ASN A 109 9.77 -1.07 -7.47
N ILE A 110 9.03 -1.98 -8.11
CA ILE A 110 8.61 -3.25 -7.49
C ILE A 110 9.80 -4.19 -7.46
N ILE A 111 10.08 -4.83 -6.32
CA ILE A 111 11.23 -5.75 -6.16
C ILE A 111 10.85 -7.17 -5.74
N SER A 112 9.64 -7.36 -5.22
CA SER A 112 9.10 -8.69 -4.88
C SER A 112 7.57 -8.62 -4.81
N THR A 113 6.93 -9.72 -5.20
CA THR A 113 5.48 -9.93 -5.08
C THR A 113 5.22 -11.25 -4.37
N ASN A 114 4.42 -11.23 -3.31
CA ASN A 114 4.16 -12.39 -2.46
C ASN A 114 2.66 -12.61 -2.32
N GLU A 115 2.25 -13.86 -2.52
CA GLU A 115 0.85 -14.31 -2.49
C GLU A 115 0.28 -14.35 -1.04
N ALA A 116 1.14 -14.15 -0.04
CA ALA A 116 0.86 -14.07 1.39
C ALA A 116 1.68 -12.94 2.06
N ASP A 117 1.28 -12.53 3.26
CA ASP A 117 2.10 -11.68 4.15
C ASP A 117 3.36 -12.45 4.59
N ILE A 118 4.54 -11.94 4.22
CA ILE A 118 5.83 -12.54 4.57
C ILE A 118 6.49 -11.85 5.78
N SER A 119 5.72 -11.04 6.51
CA SER A 119 6.17 -10.29 7.68
C SER A 119 7.43 -9.47 7.39
N PHE A 120 7.42 -8.77 6.25
CA PHE A 120 8.61 -8.07 5.76
C PHE A 120 9.18 -7.11 6.81
N LYS A 121 10.49 -7.25 7.06
CA LYS A 121 11.20 -6.51 8.11
C LYS A 121 11.56 -5.08 7.68
N ASN A 122 10.52 -4.26 7.46
CA ASN A 122 10.58 -2.85 7.04
C ASN A 122 11.53 -1.95 7.87
N HIS A 123 11.92 -2.39 9.07
CA HIS A 123 12.69 -1.60 10.03
C HIS A 123 14.01 -2.25 10.48
N ILE A 124 14.48 -3.28 9.75
CA ILE A 124 15.80 -3.86 10.03
C ILE A 124 16.90 -2.80 9.86
N GLY A 125 17.94 -2.87 10.67
CA GLY A 125 18.99 -1.85 10.69
C GLY A 125 18.62 -0.59 11.47
N THR A 126 17.53 -0.62 12.22
CA THR A 126 17.14 0.46 13.13
C THR A 126 16.96 -0.04 14.56
N THR A 127 17.22 0.82 15.54
CA THR A 127 16.85 0.61 16.94
C THR A 127 15.74 1.57 17.34
N PRO A 128 14.80 1.16 18.21
CA PRO A 128 13.94 2.13 18.89
C PRO A 128 14.81 3.20 19.56
N SER A 129 14.45 4.48 19.43
CA SER A 129 15.02 5.53 20.27
C SER A 129 14.21 5.59 21.57
N ASN A 130 14.88 5.78 22.71
CA ASN A 130 14.23 5.76 24.02
C ASN A 130 12.96 6.63 24.05
N GLY A 131 11.81 5.99 24.29
CA GLY A 131 10.51 6.65 24.53
C GLY A 131 9.67 7.00 23.30
N ASN A 132 10.22 7.02 22.08
CA ASN A 132 9.48 7.34 20.85
C ASN A 132 9.69 6.26 19.79
N PHE A 133 8.65 5.91 19.01
CA PHE A 133 8.77 5.03 17.83
C PHE A 133 9.69 5.60 16.72
N GLN A 134 10.29 6.77 16.95
CA GLN A 134 11.45 7.24 16.20
C GLN A 134 12.55 6.20 16.26
N ARG A 135 12.96 5.77 15.08
CA ARG A 135 13.94 4.70 14.91
C ARG A 135 15.26 5.33 14.49
N LYS A 136 16.30 5.11 15.31
CA LYS A 136 17.66 5.51 14.94
C LYS A 136 18.21 4.46 14.00
N VAL A 137 18.66 4.90 12.82
CA VAL A 137 19.37 4.02 11.87
C VAL A 137 20.72 3.65 12.50
N ILE A 138 20.94 2.35 12.68
CA ILE A 138 22.20 1.78 13.19
C ILE A 138 22.97 1.05 12.08
N ASP A 139 22.27 0.58 11.06
CA ASP A 139 22.85 0.00 9.85
C ASP A 139 21.94 0.35 8.66
N SER A 140 22.37 1.31 7.84
CA SER A 140 21.61 1.76 6.67
C SER A 140 21.58 0.74 5.54
N PHE A 141 22.38 -0.33 5.60
CA PHE A 141 22.45 -1.37 4.57
C PHE A 141 21.74 -2.66 4.97
N ALA A 142 21.36 -2.83 6.24
CA ALA A 142 20.71 -4.05 6.71
C ALA A 142 19.46 -4.43 5.91
N LEU A 143 18.66 -3.43 5.49
CA LEU A 143 17.44 -3.68 4.72
C LEU A 143 17.75 -4.17 3.31
N VAL A 144 18.73 -3.55 2.64
CA VAL A 144 19.20 -3.99 1.32
C VAL A 144 19.80 -5.39 1.40
N ASP A 145 20.60 -5.66 2.43
CA ASP A 145 21.20 -6.98 2.65
C ASP A 145 20.14 -8.04 2.96
N TYR A 146 19.11 -7.70 3.75
CA TYR A 146 17.97 -8.58 4.03
C TYR A 146 17.18 -8.90 2.76
N ILE A 147 16.86 -7.88 1.96
CA ILE A 147 16.20 -8.05 0.66
C ILE A 147 17.04 -8.97 -0.23
N ASN A 148 18.35 -8.70 -0.33
CA ASN A 148 19.24 -9.47 -1.18
C ASN A 148 19.35 -10.95 -0.77
N LYS A 149 19.25 -11.26 0.53
CA LYS A 149 19.41 -12.61 1.09
C LYS A 149 18.12 -13.43 1.16
N THR A 150 17.00 -12.79 1.45
CA THR A 150 15.78 -13.49 1.92
C THR A 150 14.60 -13.38 0.99
N GLN A 151 14.58 -12.38 0.11
CA GLN A 151 13.40 -12.10 -0.69
C GLN A 151 13.42 -12.94 -1.96
N ASN A 152 12.35 -13.70 -2.17
CA ASN A 152 12.07 -14.27 -3.47
C ASN A 152 11.79 -13.09 -4.42
N ARG A 153 12.74 -12.78 -5.30
CA ARG A 153 12.64 -11.66 -6.26
C ARG A 153 11.72 -12.00 -7.44
N LYS A 154 10.76 -12.88 -7.19
CA LYS A 154 9.73 -13.25 -8.14
C LYS A 154 8.78 -12.06 -8.27
N ILE A 155 8.62 -11.60 -9.50
CA ILE A 155 7.56 -10.66 -9.86
C ILE A 155 6.51 -11.47 -10.61
N VAL A 156 5.30 -11.50 -10.08
CA VAL A 156 4.13 -12.03 -10.79
C VAL A 156 3.26 -10.88 -11.31
N PRO A 157 2.51 -11.07 -12.41
CA PRO A 157 1.53 -10.10 -12.86
C PRO A 157 0.47 -9.81 -11.78
N PRO A 158 -0.08 -8.58 -11.72
CA PRO A 158 -1.08 -8.20 -10.71
C PRO A 158 -2.29 -9.14 -10.68
N LYS A 159 -2.79 -9.54 -11.86
CA LYS A 159 -3.96 -10.43 -11.97
C LYS A 159 -3.66 -11.81 -11.37
N VAL A 160 -2.50 -12.37 -11.68
CA VAL A 160 -2.04 -13.65 -11.14
C VAL A 160 -1.85 -13.57 -9.63
N LEU A 161 -1.33 -12.44 -9.12
CA LEU A 161 -1.18 -12.23 -7.69
C LEU A 161 -2.54 -12.27 -6.98
N ILE A 162 -3.54 -11.52 -7.48
CA ILE A 162 -4.90 -11.52 -6.93
C ILE A 162 -5.53 -12.91 -6.96
N GLU A 163 -5.38 -13.65 -8.06
CA GLU A 163 -5.97 -14.99 -8.22
C GLU A 163 -5.39 -16.02 -7.24
N LYS A 164 -4.14 -15.84 -6.80
CA LYS A 164 -3.45 -16.78 -5.91
C LYS A 164 -3.46 -16.38 -4.44
N THR A 165 -3.71 -15.10 -4.14
CA THR A 165 -3.77 -14.63 -2.76
C THR A 165 -5.06 -15.06 -2.08
N MET A 166 -4.94 -15.71 -0.92
CA MET A 166 -6.08 -16.12 -0.10
C MET A 166 -6.59 -15.00 0.82
N SER A 167 -5.71 -14.21 1.41
CA SER A 167 -6.05 -13.15 2.37
C SER A 167 -5.31 -11.85 2.09
N PHE A 168 -4.00 -11.82 2.35
CA PHE A 168 -3.18 -10.62 2.19
C PHE A 168 -2.08 -10.86 1.16
N SER A 169 -1.96 -9.95 0.19
CA SER A 169 -0.80 -9.89 -0.68
C SER A 169 0.24 -8.94 -0.10
N GLU A 170 1.51 -9.26 -0.29
CA GLU A 170 2.62 -8.38 0.09
C GLU A 170 3.50 -8.08 -1.13
N VAL A 171 3.48 -6.81 -1.55
CA VAL A 171 4.28 -6.28 -2.65
C VAL A 171 5.31 -5.33 -2.08
N ILE A 172 6.59 -5.67 -2.27
CA ILE A 172 7.70 -4.86 -1.78
C ILE A 172 8.13 -3.91 -2.89
N ILE A 173 8.16 -2.63 -2.58
CA ILE A 173 8.53 -1.56 -3.51
C ILE A 173 9.65 -0.69 -2.94
N VAL A 174 10.45 -0.09 -3.81
CA VAL A 174 11.49 0.88 -3.45
C VAL A 174 10.92 2.29 -3.49
N GLY A 175 11.08 3.05 -2.40
CA GLY A 175 10.54 4.40 -2.27
C GLY A 175 11.39 5.47 -2.94
N LYS A 176 12.71 5.30 -2.92
CA LYS A 176 13.68 6.23 -3.51
C LYS A 176 13.70 6.15 -5.03
N ALA A 177 13.60 7.30 -5.69
CA ALA A 177 13.81 7.43 -7.14
C ALA A 177 15.32 7.39 -7.51
N GLY A 178 15.62 7.13 -8.78
CA GLY A 178 16.97 7.14 -9.33
C GLY A 178 17.83 5.91 -9.03
N ILE A 179 17.23 4.83 -8.53
CA ILE A 179 17.93 3.57 -8.24
C ILE A 179 17.77 2.63 -9.43
N SER A 180 18.88 2.16 -10.00
CA SER A 180 18.84 1.13 -11.03
C SER A 180 18.71 -0.25 -10.38
N ILE A 181 17.58 -0.91 -10.63
CA ILE A 181 17.25 -2.23 -10.07
C ILE A 181 17.32 -3.30 -11.17
N TYR A 182 16.67 -3.01 -12.30
CA TYR A 182 16.54 -3.90 -13.44
C TYR A 182 17.45 -3.43 -14.57
N PRO A 183 18.28 -4.31 -15.17
CA PRO A 183 18.98 -3.98 -16.40
C PRO A 183 18.00 -3.59 -17.51
N ASN A 184 18.36 -2.64 -18.36
CA ASN A 184 17.55 -2.22 -19.52
C ASN A 184 16.16 -1.64 -19.21
N LEU A 185 15.84 -1.37 -17.95
CA LEU A 185 14.69 -0.56 -17.56
C LEU A 185 15.19 0.78 -17.01
N PRO A 186 14.35 1.84 -17.04
CA PRO A 186 14.71 3.09 -16.39
C PRO A 186 14.93 2.87 -14.88
N PRO A 187 15.76 3.71 -14.22
CA PRO A 187 15.83 3.75 -12.77
C PRO A 187 14.46 3.94 -12.12
N THR A 188 14.36 3.60 -10.83
CA THR A 188 13.15 3.84 -10.03
C THR A 188 12.64 5.26 -10.20
N GLY A 189 11.31 5.39 -10.33
CA GLY A 189 10.65 6.68 -10.40
C GLY A 189 10.11 7.12 -9.05
N GLU A 190 9.52 8.31 -9.04
CA GLU A 190 8.79 8.82 -7.87
C GLU A 190 7.50 8.03 -7.66
N ILE A 191 7.20 7.68 -6.41
CA ILE A 191 5.91 7.12 -6.02
C ILE A 191 4.96 8.29 -5.75
N LYS A 192 3.77 8.23 -6.34
CA LYS A 192 2.72 9.23 -6.10
C LYS A 192 1.57 8.64 -5.33
N ALA A 193 0.92 9.47 -4.51
CA ALA A 193 -0.36 9.12 -3.91
C ALA A 193 -1.48 9.60 -4.84
N LYS A 194 -2.47 8.74 -5.13
CA LYS A 194 -3.62 9.08 -6.00
C LYS A 194 -4.98 9.01 -5.30
N GLY A 195 -5.01 8.58 -4.04
CA GLY A 195 -6.21 8.53 -3.21
C GLY A 195 -5.90 8.14 -1.76
N ILE A 196 -6.83 8.41 -0.87
CA ILE A 196 -6.86 7.85 0.49
C ILE A 196 -7.76 6.62 0.45
N TYR A 197 -7.27 5.50 0.95
CA TYR A 197 -8.06 4.29 1.15
C TYR A 197 -8.52 4.26 2.61
N LEU A 198 -9.82 4.20 2.85
CA LEU A 198 -10.39 4.06 4.18
C LEU A 198 -11.29 2.82 4.20
N MET A 199 -10.88 1.84 4.99
CA MET A 199 -11.67 0.65 5.24
C MET A 199 -12.75 0.98 6.27
N ASP A 200 -14.00 0.94 5.85
CA ASP A 200 -15.16 1.22 6.67
C ASP A 200 -15.60 -0.07 7.37
N GLY A 201 -14.97 -0.34 8.53
CA GLY A 201 -15.27 -1.47 9.41
C GLY A 201 -16.15 -1.09 10.61
N ASN A 202 -16.53 -2.11 11.40
CA ASN A 202 -17.26 -1.95 12.66
C ASN A 202 -16.33 -1.50 13.80
N TYR A 203 -15.89 -0.24 13.73
CA TYR A 203 -15.22 0.40 14.86
C TYR A 203 -16.27 0.91 15.86
N VAL A 204 -15.92 0.90 17.17
CA VAL A 204 -16.69 1.65 18.17
C VAL A 204 -16.82 3.11 17.72
N ASP A 205 -18.01 3.70 17.83
CA ASP A 205 -18.38 4.97 17.18
C ASP A 205 -17.34 6.10 17.33
N GLY A 206 -16.75 6.25 18.53
CA GLY A 206 -15.69 7.23 18.77
C GLY A 206 -14.44 7.02 17.90
N LYS A 207 -13.98 5.76 17.80
CA LYS A 207 -12.84 5.39 16.94
C LYS A 207 -13.19 5.55 15.46
N LYS A 208 -14.43 5.24 15.06
CA LYS A 208 -14.90 5.47 13.70
C LYS A 208 -14.75 6.95 13.34
N GLN A 209 -15.35 7.85 14.13
CA GLN A 209 -15.29 9.30 13.87
C GLN A 209 -13.87 9.84 13.78
N GLU A 210 -12.98 9.41 14.67
CA GLU A 210 -11.57 9.80 14.61
C GLU A 210 -10.88 9.32 13.32
N MET A 211 -11.23 8.13 12.80
CA MET A 211 -10.68 7.65 11.54
C MET A 211 -11.15 8.45 10.33
N TYR A 212 -12.41 8.84 10.31
CA TYR A 212 -12.92 9.73 9.27
C TYR A 212 -12.24 11.11 9.32
N LYS A 213 -12.00 11.65 10.53
CA LYS A 213 -11.25 12.90 10.71
C LYS A 213 -9.82 12.79 10.17
N LEU A 214 -9.13 11.69 10.45
CA LEU A 214 -7.78 11.44 9.95
C LEU A 214 -7.73 11.27 8.43
N ALA A 215 -8.68 10.53 7.84
CA ALA A 215 -8.80 10.40 6.39
C ALA A 215 -9.06 11.74 5.71
N LYS A 216 -9.96 12.55 6.29
CA LYS A 216 -10.24 13.90 5.79
C LYS A 216 -9.00 14.78 5.82
N ARG A 217 -8.27 14.78 6.94
CA ARG A 217 -7.02 15.54 7.05
C ARG A 217 -5.96 15.09 6.04
N ALA A 218 -5.78 13.78 5.86
CA ALA A 218 -4.85 13.25 4.86
C ALA A 218 -5.24 13.64 3.43
N SER A 219 -6.54 13.60 3.13
CA SER A 219 -7.13 14.06 1.87
C SER A 219 -6.86 15.55 1.62
N GLU A 220 -7.09 16.41 2.62
CA GLU A 220 -6.87 17.86 2.52
C GLU A 220 -5.38 18.18 2.34
N VAL A 221 -4.49 17.59 3.15
CA VAL A 221 -3.03 17.84 3.11
C VAL A 221 -2.41 17.41 1.78
N ASN A 222 -2.93 16.35 1.15
CA ASN A 222 -2.37 15.80 -0.08
C ASN A 222 -3.21 16.13 -1.33
N ASN A 223 -4.34 16.82 -1.19
CA ASN A 223 -5.31 17.09 -2.25
C ASN A 223 -5.77 15.81 -2.99
N LEU A 224 -6.21 14.81 -2.23
CA LEU A 224 -6.56 13.46 -2.73
C LEU A 224 -8.03 13.12 -2.46
N PRO A 225 -8.70 12.38 -3.35
CA PRO A 225 -10.02 11.82 -3.04
C PRO A 225 -9.91 10.76 -1.93
N ILE A 226 -10.99 10.55 -1.19
CA ILE A 226 -11.13 9.44 -0.26
C ILE A 226 -12.00 8.37 -0.92
N ILE A 227 -11.52 7.13 -0.92
CA ILE A 227 -12.29 5.94 -1.28
C ILE A 227 -12.66 5.24 0.02
N TYR A 228 -13.96 5.15 0.31
CA TYR A 228 -14.52 4.38 1.41
C TYR A 228 -14.87 2.98 0.92
N VAL A 229 -14.25 1.95 1.50
CA VAL A 229 -14.48 0.55 1.13
C VAL A 229 -15.02 -0.19 2.35
N LYS A 230 -16.24 -0.70 2.25
CA LYS A 230 -16.86 -1.46 3.34
C LYS A 230 -16.11 -2.76 3.58
N ASP A 231 -15.81 -3.05 4.84
CA ASP A 231 -15.18 -4.31 5.22
C ASP A 231 -16.12 -5.50 4.91
N PRO A 232 -15.71 -6.43 4.04
CA PRO A 232 -16.55 -7.56 3.63
C PRO A 232 -16.89 -8.51 4.79
N MET A 233 -16.10 -8.58 5.86
CA MET A 233 -16.39 -9.45 7.01
C MET A 233 -17.64 -9.00 7.78
N PHE A 234 -18.10 -7.76 7.57
CA PHE A 234 -19.23 -7.17 8.29
C PHE A 234 -20.39 -6.79 7.35
N GLY A 235 -20.34 -7.24 6.09
CA GLY A 235 -21.33 -6.93 5.05
C GLY A 235 -22.68 -7.63 5.19
N ASN A 236 -22.79 -8.68 6.02
CA ASN A 236 -23.99 -9.53 6.11
C ASN A 236 -24.92 -9.23 7.29
N SER A 237 -24.66 -8.21 8.11
CA SER A 237 -25.63 -7.73 9.11
C SER A 237 -26.34 -6.46 8.63
N LEU A 238 -26.91 -6.50 7.42
CA LEU A 238 -28.07 -5.68 7.10
C LEU A 238 -29.30 -6.52 7.48
N THR A 239 -29.60 -6.61 8.77
CA THR A 239 -30.99 -6.78 9.18
C THR A 239 -31.73 -5.56 8.65
N MET A 240 -32.52 -5.78 7.62
CA MET A 240 -33.65 -4.92 7.31
C MET A 240 -34.47 -4.77 8.58
N ASN A 241 -34.37 -3.62 9.24
CA ASN A 241 -35.52 -3.07 9.93
C ASN A 241 -36.13 -2.04 8.97
N SER A 242 -36.87 -2.57 8.01
CA SER A 242 -38.11 -1.92 7.62
C SER A 242 -39.10 -2.16 8.76
N ASP A 243 -39.83 -1.12 9.17
CA ASP A 243 -40.84 -1.08 10.24
C ASP A 243 -40.19 -0.95 11.64
N VAL A 244 -40.30 0.18 12.37
CA VAL A 244 -41.46 1.01 12.74
C VAL A 244 -41.07 2.48 12.84
#